data_AF-A0A9D5ZAM3-F1
#
_entry.id   AF-A0A9D5ZAM3-F1
#
_cell.length_a   1.000
_cell.length_b   1.000
_cell.length_c   1.000
_cell.angle_alpha   90.00
_cell.angle_beta   90.00
_cell.angle_gamma   90.00
#
_symmetry.space_group_name_H-M   'P 1'
#
loop_
_entity.id
_entity.type
_entity.pdbx_description
1 polymer ?
#
loop_
_entity_poly.entity_id
_entity_poly.type
_entity_poly.pdbx_seq_one_letter_code
_entity_poly.pdbx_strand_id
1 'polypeptide(L)'
;MQIDNAILDQITQNVLGVFNMVGQTREEMTRKIRDLVQEGVEHFDLVSREEFDAARDLLSKTRIKLEQLEKQVAEMERAQARS
;
A
#
# COMPACT_ATOMS: atom_id res chain seq x y z
N MET A 1 -3.07 -9.13 -8.25
CA MET A 1 -2.82 -9.03 -6.80
C MET A 1 -3.14 -10.39 -6.20
N GLN A 2 -2.15 -11.27 -6.13
CA GLN A 2 -2.24 -12.46 -5.28
C GLN A 2 -1.80 -11.96 -3.91
N ILE A 3 -2.61 -12.17 -2.87
CA ILE A 3 -2.06 -12.10 -1.53
C ILE A 3 -1.00 -13.20 -1.51
N ASP A 4 0.27 -12.81 -1.39
CA ASP A 4 1.39 -13.73 -1.50
C ASP A 4 1.18 -14.85 -0.48
N ASN A 5 1.05 -16.10 -0.97
CA ASN A 5 0.78 -17.27 -0.15
C ASN A 5 1.83 -17.41 0.98
N ALA A 6 3.04 -16.88 0.73
CA ALA A 6 4.12 -16.75 1.70
C ALA A 6 3.74 -15.95 2.96
N ILE A 7 2.90 -14.91 2.87
CA ILE A 7 2.47 -14.10 4.03
C ILE A 7 1.51 -14.91 4.90
N LEU A 8 0.58 -15.64 4.27
CA LEU A 8 -0.36 -16.51 4.99
C LEU A 8 0.39 -17.66 5.69
N ASP A 9 1.42 -18.20 5.02
CA ASP A 9 2.28 -19.23 5.58
C ASP A 9 3.12 -18.69 6.75
N GLN A 10 3.70 -17.49 6.64
CA GLN A 10 4.46 -16.83 7.71
C GLN A 10 3.58 -16.56 8.94
N ILE A 11 2.37 -16.00 8.74
CA ILE A 11 1.40 -15.76 9.83
C ILE A 11 1.03 -17.08 10.51
N THR A 12 0.78 -18.14 9.73
CA THR A 12 0.43 -19.45 10.27
C THR A 12 1.56 -20.05 11.10
N GLN A 13 2.81 -19.99 10.62
CA GLN A 13 3.96 -20.46 11.39
C GLN A 13 4.20 -19.66 12.67
N ASN A 14 4.03 -18.35 12.60
CA ASN A 14 4.21 -17.44 13.73
C ASN A 14 3.13 -17.65 14.81
N VAL A 15 1.88 -17.81 14.41
CA VAL A 15 0.76 -18.14 15.30
C VAL A 15 0.98 -19.50 15.97
N LEU A 16 1.36 -20.53 15.21
CA LEU A 16 1.70 -21.85 15.76
C LEU A 16 2.90 -21.77 16.73
N GLY A 17 3.89 -20.93 16.43
CA GLY A 17 5.03 -20.67 17.30
C GLY A 17 4.64 -20.05 18.65
N VAL A 18 3.68 -19.12 18.65
CA VAL A 18 3.13 -18.53 19.89
C VAL A 18 2.29 -19.56 20.66
N PHE A 19 1.47 -20.36 19.97
CA PHE A 19 0.68 -21.43 20.60
C PHE A 19 1.53 -22.56 21.20
N ASN A 20 2.71 -22.84 20.64
CA ASN A 20 3.64 -23.82 21.21
C ASN A 20 4.38 -23.31 22.46
N MET A 21 4.23 -22.02 22.82
CA MET A 21 4.82 -21.43 24.02
C MET A 21 3.86 -21.45 25.24
N VAL A 22 2.82 -22.30 25.20
CA VAL A 22 1.92 -22.58 26.34
C VAL A 22 2.76 -23.07 27.53
N GLY A 23 3.00 -22.18 28.48
CA GLY A 23 3.89 -22.39 29.64
C GLY A 23 4.91 -21.26 29.90
N GLN A 24 5.12 -20.35 28.94
CA GLN A 24 5.96 -19.16 29.12
C GLN A 24 5.23 -18.00 29.80
N THR A 25 6.00 -17.04 30.30
CA THR A 25 5.44 -15.87 30.99
C THR A 25 4.61 -15.01 30.04
N ARG A 26 3.56 -14.38 30.55
CA ARG A 26 2.67 -13.48 29.78
C ARG A 26 3.46 -12.37 29.07
N GLU A 27 4.58 -11.92 29.65
CA GLU A 27 5.46 -10.91 29.07
C GLU A 27 6.24 -11.40 27.85
N GLU A 28 6.76 -12.63 27.86
CA GLU A 28 7.45 -13.22 26.72
C GLU A 28 6.50 -13.42 25.55
N MET A 29 5.28 -13.88 25.83
CA MET A 29 4.22 -14.01 24.83
C MET A 29 3.84 -12.65 24.23
N THR A 30 3.70 -11.62 25.08
CA THR A 30 3.35 -10.26 24.64
C THR A 30 4.45 -9.63 23.78
N ARG A 31 5.72 -9.81 24.15
CA ARG A 31 6.88 -9.35 23.35
C ARG A 31 6.88 -10.00 21.99
N LYS A 32 6.76 -11.32 21.93
CA LYS A 32 6.81 -12.06 20.67
C LYS A 32 5.62 -11.72 19.75
N ILE A 33 4.42 -11.55 20.30
CA ILE A 33 3.26 -11.07 19.51
C ILE A 33 3.53 -9.67 18.92
N ARG A 34 4.16 -8.77 19.68
CA ARG A 34 4.52 -7.43 19.18
C ARG A 34 5.52 -7.52 18.03
N ASP A 35 6.57 -8.32 18.18
CA ASP A 35 7.61 -8.48 17.17
C ASP A 35 7.03 -9.07 15.87
N LEU A 36 6.13 -10.06 16.00
CA LEU A 36 5.43 -10.67 14.86
C LEU A 36 4.50 -9.70 14.12
N VAL A 37 3.80 -8.83 14.86
CA VAL A 37 2.97 -7.79 14.25
C VAL A 37 3.85 -6.77 13.53
N GLN A 38 5.00 -6.42 14.11
CA GLN A 38 5.92 -5.47 13.51
C GLN A 38 6.56 -6.02 12.23
N GLU A 39 7.02 -7.28 12.24
CA GLU A 39 7.52 -8.00 11.06
C GLU A 39 6.43 -8.16 9.98
N GLY A 40 5.20 -8.50 10.38
CA GLY A 40 4.08 -8.61 9.45
C GLY A 40 3.74 -7.28 8.76
N VAL A 41 3.74 -6.18 9.51
CA VAL A 41 3.49 -4.82 9.02
C VAL A 41 4.61 -4.37 8.06
N GLU A 42 5.86 -4.74 8.31
CA GLU A 42 6.98 -4.46 7.38
C GLU A 42 6.87 -5.20 6.04
N HIS A 43 6.19 -6.35 6.01
CA HIS A 43 5.96 -7.15 4.80
C HIS A 43 4.66 -6.84 4.05
N PHE A 44 3.72 -6.11 4.66
CA PHE A 44 2.66 -5.48 3.90
C PHE A 44 3.27 -4.31 3.12
N ASP A 45 2.91 -4.15 1.85
CA ASP A 45 3.34 -3.07 0.95
C ASP A 45 2.71 -1.72 1.42
N LEU A 46 3.00 -1.35 2.66
CA LEU A 46 2.44 -0.23 3.36
C LEU A 46 3.13 1.02 2.82
N VAL A 47 2.49 1.61 1.81
CA VAL A 47 2.72 3.02 1.50
C VAL A 47 2.52 3.80 2.78
N SER A 48 3.57 4.48 3.21
CA SER A 48 3.48 5.37 4.35
C SER A 48 2.38 6.41 4.09
N ARG A 49 1.79 6.95 5.17
CA ARG A 49 0.77 7.99 5.02
C ARG A 49 1.29 9.18 4.21
N GLU A 50 2.57 9.52 4.37
CA GLU A 50 3.22 10.59 3.60
C GLU A 50 3.32 10.28 2.11
N GLU A 51 3.71 9.06 1.73
CA GLU A 51 3.77 8.64 0.32
C GLU A 51 2.39 8.58 -0.33
N PHE A 52 1.37 8.14 0.43
CA PHE A 52 -0.01 8.14 -0.04
C PHE A 52 -0.50 9.58 -0.33
N ASP A 53 -0.24 10.51 0.58
CA ASP A 53 -0.62 11.90 0.42
C ASP A 53 0.14 12.58 -0.73
N ALA A 54 1.42 12.27 -0.91
CA ALA A 54 2.23 12.74 -2.03
C ALA A 54 1.72 12.20 -3.38
N ALA A 55 1.40 10.91 -3.47
CA ALA A 55 0.84 10.30 -4.67
C ALA A 55 -0.53 10.92 -5.03
N ARG A 56 -1.36 11.19 -4.02
CA ARG A 56 -2.66 11.86 -4.20
C ARG A 56 -2.50 13.28 -4.75
N ASP A 57 -1.54 14.05 -4.24
CA ASP A 57 -1.26 15.41 -4.73
C ASP A 57 -0.74 15.38 -6.18
N LEU A 58 0.16 14.46 -6.51
CA LEU A 58 0.66 14.27 -7.88
C LEU A 58 -0.48 13.91 -8.85
N LEU A 59 -1.39 13.02 -8.44
CA LEU A 59 -2.58 12.67 -9.23
C LEU A 59 -3.48 13.88 -9.46
N SER A 60 -3.71 14.71 -8.43
CA SER A 60 -4.49 15.94 -8.58
C SER A 60 -3.86 16.91 -9.59
N LYS A 61 -2.54 17.13 -9.50
CA LYS A 61 -1.79 17.96 -10.45
C LYS A 61 -1.84 17.41 -11.88
N THR A 62 -1.75 16.09 -12.02
CA THR A 62 -1.81 15.42 -13.32
C THR A 62 -3.20 15.57 -13.95
N ARG A 63 -4.27 15.46 -13.17
CA ARG A 63 -5.64 15.69 -13.65
C ARG A 63 -5.81 17.10 -14.22
N ILE A 64 -5.32 18.12 -13.51
CA ILE A 64 -5.38 19.51 -13.97
C ILE A 64 -4.63 19.69 -15.30
N LYS A 65 -3.42 19.12 -15.40
CA LYS A 65 -2.62 19.18 -16.63
C LYS A 65 -3.29 18.42 -17.78
N LEU A 66 -3.94 17.28 -17.49
CA LEU A 66 -4.68 16.50 -18.49
C LEU A 66 -5.84 17.31 -19.06
N GLU A 67 -6.66 17.93 -18.21
CA GLU A 67 -7.77 18.78 -18.65
C GLU A 67 -7.31 19.98 -19.51
N GLN A 68 -6.14 20.56 -19.21
CA GLN A 68 -5.56 21.63 -20.01
C GLN A 68 -5.14 21.14 -21.39
N LEU A 69 -4.49 19.98 -21.46
CA LEU A 69 -4.07 19.38 -22.73
C LEU A 69 -5.29 18.97 -23.57
N GLU A 70 -6.32 18.39 -22.96
CA GLU A 70 -7.58 18.06 -23.64
C GLU A 70 -8.22 19.30 -24.28
N LYS A 71 -8.20 20.45 -23.57
CA LYS A 71 -8.69 21.71 -24.13
C LYS A 71 -7.85 22.19 -25.32
N GLN A 72 -6.52 22.14 -25.20
CA GLN A 72 -5.62 22.54 -26.29
C GLN A 72 -5.82 21.67 -27.52
N VAL A 73 -5.92 20.35 -27.34
CA VAL A 73 -6.20 19.41 -28.44
C VAL A 73 -7.56 19.73 -29.08
N ALA A 74 -8.61 19.92 -28.30
CA ALA A 74 -9.93 20.27 -28.84
C ALA A 74 -9.93 21.61 -29.61
N GLU A 75 -9.17 22.60 -29.15
CA GLU A 75 -8.99 23.88 -29.87
C GLU A 75 -8.26 23.67 -31.20
N MET A 76 -7.20 22.87 -31.21
CA MET A 76 -6.45 22.54 -32.42
C MET A 76 -7.30 21.74 -33.43
N GLU A 77 -8.05 20.75 -32.97
CA GLU A 77 -8.98 19.98 -33.82
C GLU A 77 -10.05 20.88 -34.44
N ARG A 78 -10.61 21.81 -33.65
CA ARG A 78 -11.58 22.80 -34.14
C ARG A 78 -10.99 23.83 -35.10
N ALA A 79 -9.70 24.12 -34.99
CA ALA A 79 -8.99 25.00 -35.92
C ALA A 79 -8.71 24.28 -37.24
N GLN A 80 -8.29 23.00 -37.19
CA GLN A 80 -8.10 22.17 -38.37
C GLN A 80 -9.40 21.90 -39.12
N ALA A 81 -10.51 21.65 -38.42
CA ALA A 81 -11.82 21.42 -39.04
C ALA A 81 -12.44 22.68 -39.69
N ARG A 82 -11.87 23.87 -39.44
CA ARG A 82 -12.31 25.16 -40.01
C ARG A 82 -11.45 25.63 -41.18
N SER A 83 -10.36 24.94 -41.47
CA SER A 83 -9.51 25.13 -42.66
C SER A 83 -9.89 24.16 -43.77
#